data_AF-A0A3S5FD08-F1
#
_entry.id   AF-A0A3S5FD08-F1
#
_cell.length_a   1.000
_cell.length_b   1.000
_cell.length_c   1.000
_cell.angle_alpha   90.00
_cell.angle_beta   90.00
_cell.angle_gamma   90.00
#
_symmetry.space_group_name_H-M   'P 1'
#
loop_
_entity.id
_entity.type
_entity.pdbx_description
1 polymer ?
#
loop_
_entity_poly.entity_id
_entity_poly.type
_entity_poly.pdbx_seq_one_letter_code
_entity_poly.pdbx_strand_id
1 'polypeptide(L)'
;MLLIHLKSLCEASLSELLNELPPDPWPVKQGSRGLRSVGTALSVAVGLLESAFPNTGARLLLFLGGPCTQGPGMVVDDDLKNIIRSHHDIEKDNCKYMRKAIKVCLLCTIILLIIDR
;
A
#
# COMPACT_ATOMS: atom_id res chain seq x y z
N MET A 1 13.77 -29.27 -3.50
CA MET A 1 13.39 -30.06 -2.32
C MET A 1 13.60 -29.29 -1.02
N LEU A 2 14.78 -28.70 -0.77
CA LEU A 2 15.08 -27.91 0.44
C LEU A 2 14.15 -26.70 0.70
N LEU A 3 13.79 -25.94 -0.34
CA LEU A 3 12.88 -24.78 -0.18
C LEU A 3 11.44 -25.18 0.21
N ILE A 4 10.99 -26.38 -0.18
CA ILE A 4 9.63 -26.86 0.13
C ILE A 4 9.56 -27.28 1.61
N HIS A 5 10.62 -27.86 2.15
CA HIS A 5 10.73 -28.19 3.57
C HIS A 5 10.77 -26.93 4.47
N LEU A 6 11.46 -25.87 4.03
CA LEU A 6 11.47 -24.60 4.76
C LEU A 6 10.09 -23.95 4.81
N LYS A 7 9.31 -24.04 3.72
CA LYS A 7 7.92 -23.58 3.70
C LYS A 7 7.05 -24.29 4.74
N SER A 8 7.11 -25.62 4.81
CA SER A 8 6.26 -26.38 5.74
C SER A 8 6.62 -26.16 7.21
N LEU A 9 7.87 -25.81 7.50
CA LEU A 9 8.29 -25.49 8.87
C LEU A 9 7.71 -24.16 9.36
N CYS A 10 7.62 -23.16 8.49
CA CYS A 10 7.10 -21.84 8.86
C CYS A 10 5.59 -21.69 8.69
N GLU A 11 4.90 -22.65 8.07
CA GLU A 11 3.47 -22.56 7.77
C GLU A 11 2.61 -22.43 9.03
N ALA A 12 2.92 -23.23 10.07
CA ALA A 12 2.20 -23.18 11.34
C ALA A 12 2.37 -21.82 12.05
N SER A 13 3.62 -21.35 12.19
CA SER A 13 3.91 -20.07 12.84
C SER A 13 3.37 -18.87 12.04
N LEU A 14 3.41 -18.92 10.71
CA LEU A 14 2.86 -17.86 9.87
C LEU A 14 1.33 -17.77 10.02
N SER A 15 0.65 -18.91 10.08
CA SER A 15 -0.80 -18.95 10.24
C SER A 15 -1.24 -18.41 11.59
N GLU A 16 -0.50 -18.73 12.66
CA GLU A 16 -0.72 -18.19 14.00
C GLU A 16 -0.56 -16.67 14.03
N LEU A 17 0.55 -16.14 13.49
CA LEU A 17 0.80 -14.69 13.40
C LEU A 17 -0.27 -13.94 12.60
N LEU A 18 -0.79 -14.54 11.52
CA LEU A 18 -1.86 -13.94 10.72
C LEU A 18 -3.19 -13.89 11.49
N ASN A 19 -3.48 -14.89 12.32
CA ASN A 19 -4.71 -14.92 13.12
C ASN A 19 -4.66 -13.95 14.31
N GLU A 20 -3.47 -13.66 14.83
CA GLU A 20 -3.29 -12.76 15.98
C GLU A 20 -3.13 -11.28 15.59
N LEU A 21 -3.05 -10.94 14.30
CA LEU A 21 -2.76 -9.59 13.85
C LEU A 21 -3.88 -8.61 14.28
N PRO A 22 -3.61 -7.65 15.20
CA PRO A 22 -4.60 -6.69 15.63
C PRO A 22 -4.79 -5.58 14.58
N PRO A 23 -5.94 -4.89 14.58
CA PRO A 23 -6.09 -3.65 13.82
C PRO A 23 -5.10 -2.59 14.31
N ASP A 24 -4.78 -1.63 13.44
CA ASP A 24 -3.87 -0.52 13.76
C ASP A 24 -4.26 0.17 15.08
N PRO A 25 -3.37 0.24 16.08
CA PRO A 25 -3.69 0.78 17.40
C PRO A 25 -3.86 2.30 17.44
N TRP A 26 -3.55 3.03 16.36
CA TRP A 26 -3.60 4.49 16.36
C TRP A 26 -5.03 5.03 16.35
N PRO A 27 -5.42 5.87 17.33
CA PRO A 27 -6.72 6.53 17.31
C PRO A 27 -6.85 7.46 16.11
N VAL A 28 -7.92 7.26 15.34
CA VAL A 28 -8.28 8.13 14.22
C VAL A 28 -9.13 9.29 14.76
N LYS A 29 -8.69 10.52 14.52
CA LYS A 29 -9.46 11.71 14.91
C LYS A 29 -10.80 11.76 14.15
N GLN A 30 -11.86 12.22 14.81
CA GLN A 30 -13.15 12.42 14.15
C GLN A 30 -13.00 13.41 12.99
N GLY A 31 -13.45 13.02 11.79
CA GLY A 31 -13.30 13.82 10.58
C GLY A 31 -11.96 13.68 9.87
N SER A 32 -11.07 12.81 10.35
CA SER A 32 -9.83 12.43 9.67
C SER A 32 -9.86 10.95 9.27
N ARG A 33 -9.10 10.61 8.23
CA ARG A 33 -8.83 9.25 7.77
C ARG A 33 -7.63 8.70 8.54
N GLY A 34 -7.58 7.38 8.74
CA GLY A 34 -6.40 6.73 9.31
C GLY A 34 -5.15 7.01 8.47
N LEU A 35 -4.01 7.14 9.15
CA LEU A 35 -2.71 7.39 8.52
C LEU A 35 -2.19 6.10 7.89
N ARG A 36 -1.97 6.09 6.58
CA ARG A 36 -1.51 4.91 5.84
C ARG A 36 -0.31 5.24 4.96
N SER A 37 0.83 4.63 5.32
CA SER A 37 2.15 4.83 4.69
C SER A 37 2.52 3.71 3.71
N VAL A 38 1.67 3.48 2.72
CA VAL A 38 1.82 2.37 1.76
C VAL A 38 3.06 2.50 0.88
N GLY A 39 3.35 3.69 0.35
CA GLY A 39 4.50 3.84 -0.55
C GLY A 39 5.84 3.69 0.17
N THR A 40 5.92 4.04 1.46
CA THR A 40 7.10 3.70 2.29
C THR A 40 7.21 2.19 2.45
N ALA A 41 6.12 1.51 2.83
CA ALA A 41 6.12 0.06 3.00
C ALA A 41 6.54 -0.68 1.72
N LEU A 42 6.05 -0.22 0.56
CA LEU A 42 6.46 -0.77 -0.74
C LEU A 42 7.94 -0.53 -1.03
N SER A 43 8.45 0.68 -0.78
CA SER A 43 9.86 1.00 -0.99
C SER A 43 10.78 0.13 -0.14
N VAL A 44 10.41 -0.11 1.13
CA VAL A 44 11.15 -1.00 2.03
C VAL A 44 11.10 -2.44 1.55
N ALA A 45 9.93 -2.93 1.13
CA ALA A 45 9.79 -4.30 0.64
C ALA A 45 10.63 -4.54 -0.63
N VAL A 46 10.65 -3.58 -1.56
CA VAL A 46 11.50 -3.64 -2.75
C VAL A 46 12.97 -3.61 -2.37
N GLY A 47 13.42 -2.70 -1.50
CA GLY A 47 14.82 -2.63 -1.07
C GLY A 47 15.29 -3.88 -0.32
N LEU A 48 14.40 -4.54 0.42
CA LEU A 48 14.72 -5.82 1.07
C LEU A 48 14.89 -6.94 0.03
N LEU A 49 14.02 -6.99 -0.99
CA LEU A 49 14.15 -7.99 -2.06
C LEU A 49 15.41 -7.77 -2.90
N GLU A 50 15.75 -6.52 -3.21
CA GLU A 50 16.96 -6.17 -3.95
C GLU A 50 18.23 -6.55 -3.18
N SER A 51 18.25 -6.37 -1.86
CA SER A 51 19.41 -6.71 -1.02
C SER A 51 19.52 -8.21 -0.71
N ALA A 52 18.40 -8.89 -0.47
CA ALA A 52 18.41 -10.30 -0.08
C ALA A 52 18.52 -11.27 -1.28
N PHE A 53 17.84 -10.97 -2.39
CA PHE A 53 17.75 -11.88 -3.55
C PHE A 53 17.88 -11.12 -4.88
N PRO A 54 19.07 -10.59 -5.20
CA PRO A 54 19.27 -9.89 -6.47
C PRO A 54 19.00 -10.82 -7.67
N ASN A 55 18.34 -10.29 -8.70
CA ASN A 55 18.03 -10.98 -9.97
C ASN A 55 17.15 -12.24 -9.84
N THR A 56 16.47 -12.43 -8.71
CA THR A 56 15.52 -13.54 -8.53
C THR A 56 14.09 -13.04 -8.65
N GLY A 57 13.22 -13.83 -9.30
CA GLY A 57 11.80 -13.51 -9.42
C GLY A 57 11.10 -13.56 -8.06
N ALA A 58 10.62 -12.40 -7.59
CA ALA A 58 9.83 -12.26 -6.38
C ALA A 58 8.42 -11.73 -6.68
N ARG A 59 7.45 -12.01 -5.80
CA ARG A 59 6.08 -11.49 -5.88
C ARG A 59 5.75 -10.73 -4.61
N LEU A 60 5.49 -9.44 -4.75
CA LEU A 60 4.99 -8.59 -3.66
C LEU A 60 3.46 -8.56 -3.70
N LEU A 61 2.81 -9.07 -2.64
CA LEU A 61 1.38 -8.96 -2.45
C LEU A 61 1.08 -7.80 -1.50
N LEU A 62 0.26 -6.86 -1.96
CA LEU A 62 -0.14 -5.68 -1.20
C LEU A 62 -1.65 -5.71 -0.96
N PHE A 63 -2.05 -5.72 0.31
CA PHE A 63 -3.46 -5.69 0.71
C PHE A 63 -3.78 -4.32 1.30
N LEU A 64 -4.65 -3.55 0.64
CA LEU A 64 -5.01 -2.19 1.04
C LEU A 64 -6.52 -2.10 1.31
N GLY A 65 -6.88 -1.53 2.45
CA GLY A 65 -8.27 -1.19 2.80
C GLY A 65 -8.67 0.25 2.49
N GLY A 66 -7.83 1.04 1.80
CA GLY A 66 -8.12 2.43 1.49
C GLY A 66 -6.93 3.21 0.92
N PRO A 67 -7.10 4.52 0.63
CA PRO A 67 -6.06 5.34 0.02
C PRO A 67 -4.90 5.65 0.97
N CYS A 68 -3.73 5.89 0.39
CA CYS A 68 -2.51 6.32 1.07
C CYS A 68 -2.65 7.79 1.50
N THR A 69 -2.54 8.03 2.81
CA THR A 69 -2.69 9.36 3.43
C THR A 69 -1.37 9.91 3.99
N GLN A 70 -0.32 9.10 4.00
CA GLN A 70 0.99 9.49 4.51
C GLN A 70 2.11 8.91 3.64
N GLY A 71 3.22 9.66 3.54
CA GLY A 71 4.44 9.19 2.89
C GLY A 71 4.50 9.41 1.37
N PRO A 72 5.57 8.91 0.71
CA PRO A 72 5.68 8.92 -0.74
C PRO A 72 4.53 8.09 -1.32
N GLY A 73 3.89 8.58 -2.39
CA GLY A 73 2.69 7.91 -2.92
C GLY A 73 1.36 8.35 -2.28
N MET A 74 1.35 9.41 -1.46
CA MET A 74 0.13 10.00 -0.90
C MET A 74 -0.87 10.36 -2.00
N VAL A 75 -2.13 9.96 -1.82
CA VAL A 75 -3.22 10.12 -2.79
C VAL A 75 -4.21 11.20 -2.34
N VAL A 76 -4.46 11.28 -1.04
CA VAL A 76 -5.41 12.19 -0.41
C VAL A 76 -4.89 12.56 0.97
N ASP A 77 -5.32 13.70 1.49
CA ASP A 77 -5.03 14.12 2.86
C ASP A 77 -5.78 13.29 3.91
N ASP A 78 -5.35 13.43 5.17
CA ASP A 78 -6.04 12.83 6.30
C ASP A 78 -7.44 13.46 6.49
N ASP A 79 -7.60 14.76 6.27
CA ASP A 79 -8.90 15.43 6.40
C ASP A 79 -9.99 14.88 5.46
N LEU A 80 -11.15 14.47 6.02
CA LEU A 80 -12.31 14.03 5.23
C LEU A 80 -12.88 15.13 4.34
N LYS A 81 -12.63 16.41 4.67
CA LYS A 81 -13.04 17.56 3.85
C LYS A 81 -12.43 17.50 2.46
N ASN A 82 -11.22 16.95 2.36
CA ASN A 82 -10.58 16.71 1.08
C ASN A 82 -11.20 15.45 0.47
N ILE A 83 -12.01 15.66 -0.57
CA ILE A 83 -12.65 14.60 -1.32
C ILE A 83 -11.58 13.86 -2.13
N ILE A 84 -11.79 12.57 -2.32
CA ILE A 84 -10.95 11.77 -3.20
C ILE A 84 -11.13 12.27 -4.63
N ARG A 85 -10.03 12.50 -5.36
CA ARG A 85 -10.05 13.00 -6.75
C ARG A 85 -11.11 12.30 -7.62
N SER A 86 -11.85 13.09 -8.37
CA SER A 86 -12.81 12.62 -9.39
C SER A 86 -12.23 12.80 -10.81
N HIS A 87 -12.87 12.21 -11.83
CA HIS A 87 -12.48 12.43 -13.23
C HIS A 87 -12.52 13.89 -13.66
N HIS A 88 -13.52 14.64 -13.20
CA HIS A 88 -13.62 16.07 -13.48
C HIS A 88 -12.45 16.88 -12.89
N ASP A 89 -11.90 16.44 -11.75
CA ASP A 89 -10.73 17.11 -11.14
C ASP A 89 -9.44 16.79 -11.89
N ILE A 90 -9.39 15.65 -12.58
CA ILE A 90 -8.25 15.24 -13.43
C ILE A 90 -8.26 16.05 -14.73
N GLU A 91 -9.42 16.18 -15.37
CA GLU A 91 -9.57 17.00 -16.59
C GLU A 91 -9.22 18.47 -16.35
N LYS A 92 -9.55 18.99 -15.17
CA LYS A 92 -9.21 20.37 -14.74
C LYS A 92 -7.81 20.50 -14.15
N ASP A 93 -7.03 19.42 -14.12
CA ASP A 93 -5.66 19.35 -13.58
C ASP A 93 -5.56 19.85 -12.11
N ASN A 94 -6.65 19.78 -11.35
CA ASN A 94 -6.72 20.23 -9.95
C ASN A 94 -6.27 19.15 -8.95
N CYS A 95 -5.41 18.23 -9.39
CA CYS A 95 -5.01 17.05 -8.65
C CYS A 95 -3.62 17.21 -8.00
N LYS A 96 -3.57 17.86 -6.83
CA LYS A 96 -2.31 18.20 -6.10
C LYS A 96 -1.38 17.00 -5.87
N TYR A 97 -1.94 15.83 -5.59
CA TYR A 97 -1.18 14.64 -5.17
C TYR A 97 -0.90 13.64 -6.30
N MET A 98 -1.60 13.74 -7.44
CA MET A 98 -1.58 12.72 -8.49
C MET A 98 -0.20 12.54 -9.13
N ARG A 99 0.47 13.64 -9.53
CA ARG A 99 1.79 13.55 -10.19
C ARG A 99 2.88 12.97 -9.30
N LYS A 100 2.80 13.24 -7.98
CA LYS A 100 3.71 12.67 -6.99
C LYS A 100 3.39 11.20 -6.73
N ALA A 101 2.11 10.85 -6.68
CA ALA A 101 1.66 9.48 -6.46
C ALA A 101 2.04 8.54 -7.61
N ILE A 102 1.88 8.98 -8.86
CA ILE A 102 2.17 8.15 -10.05
C ILE A 102 3.64 7.72 -10.10
N LYS A 103 4.58 8.60 -9.71
CA LYS A 103 6.01 8.27 -9.69
C LYS A 103 6.35 7.14 -8.72
N VAL A 104 5.61 7.04 -7.62
CA VAL A 104 5.87 6.05 -6.56
C VAL A 104 5.05 4.79 -6.79
N CYS A 105 3.84 4.92 -7.33
CA CYS A 105 2.93 3.79 -7.56
C CYS A 105 2.77 3.46 -9.05
N LEU A 106 3.89 3.23 -9.76
CA LEU A 106 3.88 2.68 -11.12
C LEU A 106 3.30 1.24 -11.19
N LEU A 107 3.05 0.60 -10.04
CA LEU A 107 2.30 -0.65 -9.89
C LEU A 107 0.82 -0.48 -9.48
N CYS A 108 0.35 0.74 -9.13
CA CYS A 108 -1.04 0.98 -8.70
C CYS A 108 -2.07 1.10 -9.83
N THR A 109 -1.66 1.08 -11.11
CA THR A 109 -2.60 1.33 -12.22
C THR A 109 -3.81 0.37 -12.18
N ILE A 110 -3.63 -0.82 -11.60
CA ILE A 110 -4.69 -1.81 -11.41
C ILE A 110 -5.65 -1.45 -10.26
N ILE A 111 -5.17 -0.84 -9.17
CA ILE A 111 -6.03 -0.45 -8.02
C ILE A 111 -6.83 0.81 -8.33
N LEU A 112 -6.30 1.73 -9.15
CA LEU A 112 -7.08 2.92 -9.57
C LEU A 112 -8.27 2.54 -10.46
N LEU A 113 -8.13 1.52 -11.31
CA LEU A 113 -9.20 1.03 -12.18
C LEU A 113 -10.38 0.40 -11.43
N ILE A 114 -10.17 -0.12 -10.22
CA ILE A 114 -11.25 -0.74 -9.41
C ILE A 114 -12.12 0.32 -8.70
N ILE A 115 -11.62 1.54 -8.49
CA ILE A 115 -12.44 2.65 -7.99
C ILE A 115 -13.25 3.29 -9.14
N ASP A 116 -12.99 2.87 -10.38
CA ASP A 116 -13.60 3.37 -11.62
C ASP A 116 -14.69 2.44 -12.21
N ARG A 117 -15.04 1.36 -11.50
CA ARG A 117 -16.12 0.43 -11.85
C ARG A 117 -17.02 0.15 -10.66
#